data_AF-A0A7S3PUF7-F1
#
_entry.id   AF-A0A7S3PUF7-F1
#
_cell.length_a   1.000
_cell.length_b   1.000
_cell.length_c   1.000
_cell.angle_alpha   90.00
_cell.angle_beta   90.00
_cell.angle_gamma   90.00
#
_symmetry.space_group_name_H-M   'P 1'
#
loop_
_entity.id
_entity.type
_entity.pdbx_description
1 polymer ?
#
loop_
_entity_poly.entity_id
_entity_poly.type
_entity_poly.pdbx_seq_one_letter_code
_entity_poly.pdbx_strand_id
1 'polypeptide(L)'
;MLYPIRIQASSKDNSISIIDTMLVDPLCLPVPPSSCVPSVDQLANSSINIQKRIISENAKYFTTTLLSDMEVDSVTKVNKTARVKLMGSSGLQQEVKKQITEQLEAIVILEQDRKLEEKIHCRNILKRRRIEKEEDVEKEKESAKDKDGDEDMDEGEKESEVAKLKEEDDDTPTLGGDKISNLIPINIRIKEDGICIVDEFEIDPHHHLSNPILLATALANDLNLPPKIINSIAITIAEQMCGLDVPWNITGLKVGVKKNENATKNTPMTAAALQAAINSTNIPKGLQVKNEIPSAWKVTDKEEEVAMANYVKIAKPDYQTMCQ
;
A
#
# COMPACT_ATOMS: atom_id res chain seq x y z
N MET A 1 3.96 5.31 10.39
CA MET A 1 2.85 5.23 9.43
C MET A 1 1.58 5.14 10.25
N LEU A 2 0.55 5.93 9.92
CA LEU A 2 -0.69 5.94 10.70
C LEU A 2 -1.70 4.97 10.09
N TYR A 3 -2.30 4.13 10.93
CA TYR A 3 -3.30 3.16 10.54
C TYR A 3 -4.66 3.53 11.11
N PRO A 4 -5.72 3.57 10.28
CA PRO A 4 -7.07 3.83 10.77
C PRO A 4 -7.65 2.57 11.43
N ILE A 5 -8.19 2.72 12.64
CA ILE A 5 -9.01 1.72 13.31
C ILE A 5 -10.45 2.23 13.31
N ARG A 6 -11.33 1.54 12.58
CA ARG A 6 -12.75 1.86 12.48
C ARG A 6 -13.53 1.12 13.56
N ILE A 7 -14.41 1.83 14.25
CA ILE A 7 -15.21 1.28 15.33
C ILE A 7 -16.67 1.48 14.97
N GLN A 8 -17.42 0.39 14.85
CA GLN A 8 -18.85 0.37 14.61
C GLN A 8 -19.49 -0.62 15.58
N ALA A 9 -19.75 -0.18 16.80
CA ALA A 9 -20.28 -1.03 17.87
C ALA A 9 -21.68 -0.56 18.27
N SER A 10 -22.55 -1.49 18.65
CA SER A 10 -23.87 -1.18 19.18
C SER A 10 -24.14 -2.00 20.43
N SER A 11 -24.91 -1.44 21.36
CA SER A 11 -25.37 -2.17 22.54
C SER A 11 -26.33 -3.30 22.12
N LYS A 12 -26.49 -4.32 22.97
CA LYS A 12 -27.33 -5.50 22.66
C LYS A 12 -28.79 -5.16 22.36
N ASP A 13 -29.29 -4.08 22.97
CA ASP A 13 -30.63 -3.52 22.80
C ASP A 13 -30.69 -2.42 21.72
N ASN A 14 -29.58 -2.14 21.03
CA ASN A 14 -29.42 -1.06 20.06
C ASN A 14 -29.78 0.34 20.58
N SER A 15 -29.82 0.54 21.90
CA SER A 15 -30.07 1.85 22.51
C SER A 15 -28.90 2.82 22.33
N ILE A 16 -27.70 2.29 22.13
CA ILE A 16 -26.46 3.05 21.96
C ILE A 16 -25.71 2.47 20.76
N SER A 17 -25.28 3.34 19.85
CA SER A 17 -24.36 2.99 18.77
C SER A 17 -23.18 3.95 18.76
N ILE A 18 -21.99 3.40 18.55
CA ILE A 18 -20.72 4.12 18.45
C ILE A 18 -20.19 3.89 17.03
N ILE A 19 -19.99 4.98 16.30
CA ILE A 19 -19.33 4.99 15.00
C ILE A 19 -18.19 6.00 15.09
N ASP A 20 -16.96 5.53 15.07
CA ASP A 20 -15.78 6.38 15.18
C ASP A 20 -14.59 5.79 14.41
N THR A 21 -13.55 6.60 14.21
CA THR A 21 -12.29 6.17 13.60
C THR A 21 -11.12 6.83 14.33
N MET A 22 -10.19 6.02 14.83
CA MET A 22 -8.95 6.50 15.46
C MET A 22 -7.74 6.19 14.57
N LEU A 23 -6.74 7.07 14.57
CA LEU A 23 -5.47 6.84 13.90
C LEU A 23 -4.45 6.32 14.91
N VAL A 24 -3.82 5.19 14.60
CA VAL A 24 -2.84 4.53 15.48
C VAL A 24 -1.49 4.46 14.79
N ASP A 25 -0.45 4.88 15.50
CA ASP A 25 0.93 4.54 15.14
C ASP A 25 1.36 3.29 15.95
N PRO A 26 1.69 2.17 15.30
CA PRO A 26 2.10 0.94 15.98
C PRO A 26 3.43 1.08 16.73
N LEU A 27 4.21 2.14 16.47
CA LEU A 27 5.44 2.46 17.21
C LEU A 27 5.17 3.26 18.49
N CYS A 28 3.96 3.81 18.64
CA CYS A 28 3.57 4.65 19.77
C CYS A 28 2.43 4.03 20.60
N LEU A 29 2.39 2.69 20.70
CA LEU A 29 1.39 1.99 21.51
C LEU A 29 1.58 2.26 23.01
N PRO A 30 0.50 2.52 23.78
CA PRO A 30 0.55 2.77 25.22
C PRO A 30 1.26 1.68 26.03
N VAL A 31 1.08 0.42 25.64
CA VAL A 31 1.78 -0.73 26.22
C VAL A 31 2.86 -1.17 25.23
N PRO A 32 4.14 -0.83 25.46
CA PRO A 32 5.22 -1.16 24.55
C PRO A 32 5.54 -2.65 24.60
N PRO A 33 6.11 -3.22 23.53
CA PRO A 33 6.47 -4.64 23.51
C PRO A 33 7.54 -5.02 24.55
N SER A 34 8.33 -4.06 25.02
CA SER A 34 9.37 -4.25 26.04
C SER A 34 8.83 -4.45 27.46
N SER A 35 7.56 -4.11 27.74
CA SER A 35 6.99 -4.25 29.09
C SER A 35 6.63 -5.69 29.45
N CYS A 36 6.66 -6.61 28.49
CA CYS A 36 6.50 -8.05 28.72
C CYS A 36 7.86 -8.74 28.61
N VAL A 37 8.65 -8.71 29.69
CA VAL A 37 9.88 -9.52 29.78
C VAL A 37 9.47 -10.98 30.03
N PRO A 38 9.65 -11.91 29.08
CA PRO A 38 9.41 -13.32 29.35
C PRO A 38 10.44 -13.85 30.34
N SER A 39 10.00 -14.76 31.22
CA SER A 39 10.92 -15.62 31.96
C SER A 39 11.78 -16.42 30.96
N VAL A 40 13.06 -16.61 31.29
CA VAL A 40 14.13 -17.13 30.42
C VAL A 40 13.81 -18.50 29.80
N ASP A 41 12.86 -19.25 30.36
CA ASP A 41 12.58 -20.63 29.97
C ASP A 41 11.54 -20.82 28.84
N GLN A 42 11.04 -19.76 28.18
CA GLN A 42 9.93 -19.88 27.20
C GLN A 42 10.19 -19.34 25.78
N LEU A 43 11.43 -19.32 25.28
CA LEU A 43 11.83 -18.44 24.17
C LEU A 43 11.16 -18.63 22.79
N ALA A 44 10.73 -19.83 22.38
CA ALA A 44 10.25 -20.03 21.00
C ALA A 44 8.71 -19.89 20.82
N ASN A 45 7.91 -20.44 21.75
CA ASN A 45 6.44 -20.33 21.72
C ASN A 45 5.92 -19.06 22.41
N SER A 46 6.79 -18.29 23.07
CA SER A 46 6.39 -17.08 23.79
C SER A 46 6.13 -15.90 22.87
N SER A 47 6.79 -15.77 21.73
CA SER A 47 6.70 -14.55 20.90
C SER A 47 5.27 -14.25 20.46
N ILE A 48 4.55 -15.24 19.92
CA ILE A 48 3.15 -15.09 19.49
C ILE A 48 2.23 -14.78 20.68
N ASN A 49 2.44 -15.46 21.82
CA ASN A 49 1.61 -15.26 23.01
C ASN A 49 1.85 -13.89 23.66
N ILE A 50 3.10 -13.42 23.69
CA ILE A 50 3.49 -12.09 24.15
C ILE A 50 2.83 -11.03 23.27
N GLN A 51 2.89 -11.19 21.95
CA GLN A 51 2.29 -10.26 21.00
C GLN A 51 0.76 -10.20 21.18
N LYS A 52 0.06 -11.34 21.26
CA LYS A 52 -1.38 -11.38 21.55
C LYS A 52 -1.74 -10.70 22.86
N ARG A 53 -0.93 -10.89 23.90
CA ARG A 53 -1.12 -10.22 25.19
C ARG A 53 -0.96 -8.70 25.07
N ILE A 54 0.10 -8.23 24.42
CA ILE A 54 0.34 -6.79 24.19
C ILE A 54 -0.82 -6.17 23.41
N ILE A 55 -1.29 -6.84 22.36
CA ILE A 55 -2.42 -6.38 21.56
C ILE A 55 -3.70 -6.30 22.40
N SER A 56 -4.00 -7.34 23.20
CA SER A 56 -5.18 -7.36 24.07
C SER A 56 -5.15 -6.26 25.15
N GLU A 57 -3.98 -5.96 25.72
CA GLU A 57 -3.81 -4.88 26.70
C GLU A 57 -3.95 -3.50 26.04
N ASN A 58 -3.33 -3.26 24.88
CA ASN A 58 -3.51 -2.02 24.13
C ASN A 58 -4.96 -1.82 23.69
N ALA A 59 -5.62 -2.86 23.18
CA ALA A 59 -7.03 -2.81 22.80
C ALA A 59 -7.92 -2.46 24.00
N LYS A 60 -7.64 -3.02 25.17
CA LYS A 60 -8.32 -2.67 26.42
C LYS A 60 -8.09 -1.19 26.80
N TYR A 61 -6.86 -0.70 26.66
CA TYR A 61 -6.51 0.69 26.94
C TYR A 61 -7.25 1.67 26.01
N PHE A 62 -7.23 1.42 24.70
CA PHE A 62 -7.95 2.22 23.72
C PHE A 62 -9.45 2.19 23.93
N THR A 63 -10.03 1.01 24.20
CA THR A 63 -11.45 0.87 24.54
C THR A 63 -11.83 1.74 25.73
N THR A 64 -11.05 1.65 26.81
CA THR A 64 -11.30 2.42 28.05
C THR A 64 -11.19 3.91 27.79
N THR A 65 -10.17 4.35 27.05
CA THR A 65 -9.92 5.77 26.74
C THR A 65 -11.04 6.33 25.87
N LEU A 66 -11.38 5.64 24.77
CA LEU A 66 -12.44 6.02 23.85
C LEU A 66 -13.79 6.16 24.56
N LEU A 67 -14.20 5.14 25.31
CA LEU A 67 -15.50 5.15 25.98
C LEU A 67 -15.58 6.18 27.11
N SER A 68 -14.44 6.46 27.75
CA SER A 68 -14.37 7.52 28.78
C SER A 68 -14.47 8.90 28.15
N ASP A 69 -13.84 9.12 26.99
CA ASP A 69 -13.89 10.39 26.25
C ASP A 69 -15.30 10.65 25.69
N MET A 70 -15.97 9.61 25.21
CA MET A 70 -17.36 9.67 24.74
C MET A 70 -18.39 9.78 25.87
N GLU A 71 -18.01 9.56 27.13
CA GLU A 71 -18.91 9.66 28.28
C GLU A 71 -19.16 11.14 28.61
N VAL A 72 -20.08 11.75 27.86
CA VAL A 72 -20.49 13.15 28.08
C VAL A 72 -21.55 13.20 29.19
N ASP A 73 -21.32 14.02 30.21
CA ASP A 73 -22.37 14.42 31.14
C ASP A 73 -23.41 15.25 30.37
N SER A 74 -24.60 14.68 30.14
CA SER A 74 -25.71 15.36 29.47
C SER A 74 -26.03 16.70 30.15
N VAL A 75 -25.61 17.83 29.57
CA VAL A 75 -25.97 19.18 30.03
C VAL A 75 -27.35 19.58 29.47
N THR A 76 -28.36 18.74 29.66
CA THR A 76 -29.73 19.09 29.28
C THR A 76 -30.52 19.53 30.51
N LYS A 77 -30.87 20.83 30.57
CA LYS A 77 -31.58 21.49 31.68
C LYS A 77 -32.91 20.85 32.10
N VAL A 78 -33.48 19.97 31.27
CA VAL A 78 -34.85 19.47 31.43
C VAL A 78 -34.92 18.07 32.05
N ASN A 79 -33.82 17.30 32.03
CA ASN A 79 -33.72 16.00 32.71
C ASN A 79 -32.31 15.86 33.31
N LYS A 80 -32.16 16.22 34.59
CA LYS A 80 -30.87 16.30 35.31
C LYS A 80 -30.20 14.95 35.60
N THR A 81 -30.68 13.83 35.09
CA THR A 81 -30.28 12.50 35.61
C THR A 81 -29.97 11.42 34.56
N ALA A 82 -30.08 11.68 33.26
CA ALA A 82 -29.74 10.66 32.26
C ALA A 82 -28.28 10.81 31.78
N ARG A 83 -27.32 10.41 32.65
CA ARG A 83 -25.94 10.16 32.22
C ARG A 83 -25.92 8.88 31.40
N VAL A 84 -25.53 8.96 30.13
CA VAL A 84 -25.34 7.77 29.30
C VAL A 84 -24.06 7.09 29.77
N LYS A 85 -24.20 6.14 30.70
CA LYS A 85 -23.08 5.41 31.29
C LYS A 85 -22.56 4.36 30.30
N LEU A 86 -21.76 4.79 29.31
CA LEU A 86 -21.13 3.91 28.33
C LEU A 86 -20.25 2.84 29.00
N MET A 87 -19.52 3.25 30.04
CA MET A 87 -18.66 2.37 30.83
C MET A 87 -19.42 1.30 31.64
N GLY A 88 -20.74 1.41 31.77
CA GLY A 88 -21.58 0.41 32.45
C GLY A 88 -22.02 -0.74 31.53
N SER A 89 -21.93 -0.56 30.21
CA SER A 89 -22.37 -1.56 29.23
C SER A 89 -21.23 -2.51 28.87
N SER A 90 -21.11 -3.60 29.62
CA SER A 90 -20.08 -4.63 29.37
C SER A 90 -20.16 -5.23 27.97
N GLY A 91 -21.36 -5.33 27.39
CA GLY A 91 -21.54 -5.80 26.00
C GLY A 91 -20.96 -4.84 24.97
N LEU A 92 -21.20 -3.53 25.12
CA LEU A 92 -20.65 -2.52 24.23
C LEU A 92 -19.11 -2.45 24.36
N GLN A 93 -18.59 -2.50 25.59
CA GLN A 93 -17.15 -2.54 25.85
C GLN A 93 -16.47 -3.75 25.18
N GLN A 94 -17.07 -4.93 25.29
CA GLN A 94 -16.51 -6.14 24.67
C GLN A 94 -16.50 -6.04 23.16
N GLU A 95 -17.55 -5.50 22.54
CA GLU A 95 -17.64 -5.33 21.09
C GLU A 95 -16.62 -4.33 20.57
N VAL A 96 -16.51 -3.15 21.20
CA VAL A 96 -15.47 -2.16 20.86
C VAL A 96 -14.07 -2.75 21.02
N LYS A 97 -13.79 -3.43 22.14
CA LYS A 97 -12.50 -4.08 22.38
C LYS A 97 -12.18 -5.11 21.31
N LYS A 98 -13.16 -5.94 20.93
CA LYS A 98 -12.98 -6.98 19.91
C LYS A 98 -12.58 -6.36 18.57
N GLN A 99 -13.30 -5.34 18.10
CA GLN A 99 -12.99 -4.67 16.83
C GLN A 99 -11.61 -4.00 16.83
N ILE A 100 -11.22 -3.36 17.93
CA ILE A 100 -9.88 -2.78 18.08
C ILE A 100 -8.81 -3.88 18.08
N THR A 101 -9.07 -5.01 18.75
CA THR A 101 -8.13 -6.15 18.82
C THR A 101 -7.86 -6.72 17.44
N GLU A 102 -8.91 -7.04 16.68
CA GLU A 102 -8.80 -7.63 15.33
C GLU A 102 -8.03 -6.72 14.37
N GLN A 103 -8.29 -5.42 14.41
CA GLN A 103 -7.58 -4.45 13.56
C GLN A 103 -6.12 -4.24 14.00
N LEU A 104 -5.84 -4.19 15.31
CA LEU A 104 -4.47 -4.14 15.80
C LEU A 104 -3.67 -5.38 15.42
N GLU A 105 -4.27 -6.58 15.45
CA GLU A 105 -3.62 -7.80 14.96
C GLU A 105 -3.20 -7.67 13.49
N ALA A 106 -4.10 -7.20 12.62
CA ALA A 106 -3.79 -6.97 11.21
C ALA A 106 -2.67 -5.92 11.03
N ILE A 107 -2.72 -4.80 11.75
CA ILE A 107 -1.69 -3.75 11.70
C ILE A 107 -0.32 -4.30 12.08
N VAL A 108 -0.23 -5.10 13.14
CA VAL A 108 1.07 -5.63 13.59
C VAL A 108 1.63 -6.63 12.58
N ILE A 109 0.81 -7.46 11.94
CA ILE A 109 1.24 -8.36 10.87
C ILE A 109 1.81 -7.55 9.69
N LEU A 110 1.09 -6.53 9.22
CA LEU A 110 1.55 -5.66 8.13
C LEU A 110 2.88 -4.97 8.45
N GLU A 111 3.09 -4.53 9.69
CA GLU A 111 4.36 -3.94 10.12
C GLU A 111 5.51 -4.97 10.20
N GLN A 112 5.22 -6.22 10.53
CA GLN A 112 6.22 -7.28 10.52
C GLN A 112 6.66 -7.62 9.10
N ASP A 113 5.71 -7.71 8.16
CA ASP A 113 5.97 -7.96 6.75
C ASP A 113 6.79 -6.83 6.14
N ARG A 114 6.41 -5.57 6.39
CA ARG A 114 7.17 -4.39 5.94
C ARG A 114 8.62 -4.42 6.44
N LYS A 115 8.84 -4.71 7.72
CA LYS A 115 10.20 -4.82 8.28
C LYS A 115 10.99 -5.97 7.68
N LEU A 116 10.33 -7.05 7.27
CA LEU A 116 10.98 -8.17 6.58
C LEU A 116 11.40 -7.77 5.17
N GLU A 117 10.53 -7.08 4.43
CA GLU A 117 10.83 -6.54 3.10
C GLU A 117 12.00 -5.55 3.14
N GLU A 118 12.00 -4.60 4.09
CA GLU A 118 13.10 -3.67 4.30
C GLU A 118 14.43 -4.41 4.56
N LYS A 119 14.41 -5.48 5.38
CA LYS A 119 15.61 -6.30 5.63
C LYS A 119 16.09 -7.04 4.38
N ILE A 120 15.17 -7.58 3.58
CA ILE A 120 15.50 -8.26 2.32
C ILE A 120 16.10 -7.26 1.33
N HIS A 121 15.50 -6.08 1.23
CA HIS A 121 15.95 -5.00 0.38
C HIS A 121 17.37 -4.54 0.74
N CYS A 122 17.63 -4.21 2.01
CA CYS A 122 18.96 -3.86 2.50
C CYS A 122 20.00 -4.96 2.25
N ARG A 123 19.62 -6.24 2.45
CA ARG A 123 20.50 -7.37 2.15
C ARG A 123 20.85 -7.45 0.66
N ASN A 124 19.90 -7.17 -0.22
CA ASN A 124 20.13 -7.19 -1.67
C ASN A 124 21.03 -6.03 -2.12
N ILE A 125 20.85 -4.83 -1.56
CA ILE A 125 21.75 -3.70 -1.80
C ILE A 125 23.18 -4.05 -1.39
N LEU A 126 23.37 -4.64 -0.21
CA LEU A 126 24.70 -5.04 0.27
C LEU A 126 25.35 -6.12 -0.61
N LYS A 127 24.56 -7.05 -1.15
CA LYS A 127 25.05 -8.06 -2.10
C LYS A 127 25.52 -7.43 -3.40
N ARG A 128 24.76 -6.49 -3.97
CA ARG A 128 25.14 -5.76 -5.20
C ARG A 128 26.45 -5.01 -5.03
N ARG A 129 26.58 -4.23 -3.95
CA ARG A 129 27.82 -3.51 -3.62
C ARG A 129 29.04 -4.42 -3.42
N ARG A 130 28.83 -5.68 -3.05
CA ARG A 130 29.92 -6.66 -2.93
C ARG A 130 30.35 -7.16 -4.30
N ILE A 131 29.39 -7.47 -5.18
CA ILE A 131 29.66 -7.90 -6.55
C ILE A 131 30.38 -6.79 -7.32
N GLU A 132 29.92 -5.55 -7.23
CA GLU A 132 30.57 -4.39 -7.87
C GLU A 132 32.04 -4.23 -7.43
N LYS A 133 32.32 -4.38 -6.13
CA LYS A 133 33.70 -4.34 -5.62
C LYS A 133 34.56 -5.52 -6.09
N GLU A 134 33.97 -6.69 -6.25
CA GLU A 134 34.68 -7.87 -6.76
C GLU A 134 35.00 -7.67 -8.26
N GLU A 135 34.07 -7.10 -9.04
CA GLU A 135 34.29 -6.74 -10.45
C GLU A 135 35.37 -5.65 -10.64
N ASP A 136 35.40 -4.63 -9.78
CA ASP A 136 36.44 -3.59 -9.83
C ASP A 136 37.84 -4.17 -9.56
N VAL A 137 37.95 -5.10 -8.60
CA VAL A 137 39.20 -5.80 -8.28
C VAL A 137 39.65 -6.72 -9.43
N GLU A 138 38.71 -7.35 -10.14
CA GLU A 138 39.03 -8.15 -11.34
C GLU A 138 39.55 -7.28 -12.49
N LYS A 139 38.92 -6.14 -12.76
CA LYS A 139 39.39 -5.17 -13.75
C LYS A 139 40.78 -4.61 -13.42
N GLU A 140 41.06 -4.31 -12.16
CA GLU A 140 42.39 -3.87 -11.72
C GLU A 140 43.45 -4.95 -11.99
N LYS A 141 43.15 -6.23 -11.74
CA LYS A 141 44.07 -7.34 -12.03
C LYS A 141 44.31 -7.57 -13.52
N GLU A 142 43.30 -7.37 -14.36
CA GLU A 142 43.45 -7.45 -15.82
C GLU A 142 44.36 -6.34 -16.32
N SER A 143 44.13 -5.08 -15.89
CA SER A 143 44.96 -3.93 -16.29
C SER A 143 46.42 -4.01 -15.83
N ALA A 144 46.71 -4.80 -14.79
CA ALA A 144 48.08 -4.99 -14.29
C ALA A 144 48.89 -6.02 -15.11
N LYS A 145 48.24 -6.93 -15.86
CA LYS A 145 48.95 -7.95 -16.65
C LYS A 145 49.56 -7.41 -17.95
N ASP A 146 49.05 -6.30 -18.46
CA ASP A 146 49.48 -5.75 -19.76
C ASP A 146 50.73 -4.86 -19.68
N LYS A 147 51.37 -4.72 -18.51
CA LYS A 147 52.53 -3.84 -18.31
C LYS A 147 53.89 -4.52 -18.27
N ASP A 148 53.95 -5.84 -18.40
CA ASP A 148 55.21 -6.61 -18.35
C ASP A 148 55.67 -7.12 -19.73
N GLY A 149 55.11 -6.59 -20.82
CA GLY A 149 55.48 -6.95 -22.20
C GLY A 149 56.18 -5.80 -22.94
N ASP A 150 57.47 -6.03 -23.25
CA ASP A 150 58.29 -5.36 -24.28
C ASP A 150 58.89 -3.98 -23.96
N GLU A 151 59.92 -3.98 -23.10
CA GLU A 151 61.09 -3.12 -23.31
C GLU A 151 62.03 -3.82 -24.31
N ASP A 152 61.78 -3.69 -25.61
CA ASP A 152 62.83 -3.84 -26.62
C ASP A 152 62.79 -2.64 -27.57
N MET A 153 63.94 -1.99 -27.67
CA MET A 153 64.21 -0.82 -28.50
C MET A 153 63.91 -1.10 -29.97
N ASP A 154 63.20 -0.20 -30.66
CA ASP A 154 63.61 0.15 -32.02
C ASP A 154 63.11 1.55 -32.43
N GLU A 155 64.06 2.38 -32.86
CA GLU A 155 63.81 3.70 -33.46
C GLU A 155 63.40 3.50 -34.92
N GLY A 156 62.18 3.89 -35.28
CA GLY A 156 61.73 3.77 -36.67
C GLY A 156 60.51 4.62 -36.98
N GLU A 157 60.76 5.81 -37.53
CA GLU A 157 59.80 6.67 -38.20
C GLU A 157 58.89 5.87 -39.17
N LYS A 158 57.57 6.11 -39.14
CA LYS A 158 56.81 6.61 -40.30
C LYS A 158 55.30 6.73 -40.08
N GLU A 159 54.81 7.72 -40.81
CA GLU A 159 53.47 8.28 -40.93
C GLU A 159 52.40 7.34 -41.54
N SER A 160 51.18 7.89 -41.59
CA SER A 160 49.92 7.47 -42.25
C SER A 160 48.98 6.62 -41.38
N GLU A 161 47.89 7.18 -40.86
CA GLU A 161 46.65 7.54 -41.58
C GLU A 161 45.97 6.30 -42.17
N VAL A 162 44.85 5.87 -41.56
CA VAL A 162 43.54 5.63 -42.20
C VAL A 162 42.54 5.26 -41.10
N ALA A 163 41.59 6.17 -40.89
CA ALA A 163 40.37 5.93 -40.13
C ALA A 163 39.52 4.87 -40.85
N LYS A 164 39.22 3.76 -40.16
CA LYS A 164 38.17 2.81 -40.52
C LYS A 164 37.20 2.72 -39.35
N LEU A 165 36.17 3.55 -39.40
CA LEU A 165 34.93 3.35 -38.66
C LEU A 165 34.32 2.03 -39.15
N LYS A 166 34.38 1.00 -38.31
CA LYS A 166 33.56 -0.19 -38.46
C LYS A 166 32.21 0.15 -37.83
N GLU A 167 31.20 0.26 -38.68
CA GLU A 167 29.80 0.12 -38.30
C GLU A 167 29.66 -1.28 -37.69
N GLU A 168 29.41 -1.33 -36.38
CA GLU A 168 29.03 -2.57 -35.71
C GLU A 168 27.53 -2.77 -35.93
N ASP A 169 27.22 -3.86 -36.63
CA ASP A 169 25.89 -4.37 -36.88
C ASP A 169 25.15 -4.57 -35.54
N ASP A 170 24.04 -3.84 -35.41
CA ASP A 170 23.06 -3.94 -34.33
C ASP A 170 22.32 -5.28 -34.41
N ASP A 171 22.96 -6.33 -33.89
CA ASP A 171 22.36 -7.63 -33.60
C ASP A 171 21.30 -7.47 -32.51
N THR A 172 20.13 -6.96 -32.91
CA THR A 172 18.91 -7.02 -32.11
C THR A 172 18.39 -8.46 -32.11
N PRO A 173 18.44 -9.19 -30.98
CA PRO A 173 17.93 -10.56 -30.93
C PRO A 173 16.42 -10.52 -31.11
N THR A 174 15.95 -10.93 -32.29
CA THR A 174 14.53 -11.12 -32.59
C THR A 174 14.06 -12.38 -31.86
N LEU A 175 13.81 -12.26 -30.55
CA LEU A 175 13.21 -13.31 -29.72
C LEU A 175 11.70 -13.32 -29.95
N GLY A 176 11.29 -13.95 -31.05
CA GLY A 176 9.91 -14.31 -31.38
C GLY A 176 9.39 -15.47 -30.53
N GLY A 177 9.39 -15.30 -29.21
CA GLY A 177 8.54 -16.09 -28.33
C GLY A 177 7.27 -15.31 -28.09
N ASP A 178 6.11 -15.89 -28.37
CA ASP A 178 4.80 -15.39 -27.95
C ASP A 178 4.81 -15.23 -26.42
N LYS A 179 5.29 -14.07 -25.94
CA LYS A 179 5.25 -13.71 -24.54
C LYS A 179 3.78 -13.57 -24.22
N ILE A 180 3.26 -14.57 -23.51
CA ILE A 180 1.93 -14.54 -22.90
C ILE A 180 1.91 -13.25 -22.08
N SER A 181 1.18 -12.25 -22.60
CA SER A 181 1.13 -10.93 -22.01
C SER A 181 0.40 -11.06 -20.68
N ASN A 182 1.09 -10.81 -19.56
CA ASN A 182 0.54 -10.85 -18.21
C ASN A 182 -0.34 -9.63 -17.93
N LEU A 183 -1.29 -9.36 -18.82
CA LEU A 183 -2.19 -8.22 -18.73
C LEU A 183 -3.23 -8.48 -17.63
N ILE A 184 -3.36 -7.51 -16.74
CA ILE A 184 -4.36 -7.49 -15.68
C ILE A 184 -5.42 -6.44 -16.08
N PRO A 185 -6.71 -6.79 -16.05
CA PRO A 185 -7.77 -5.82 -16.27
C PRO A 185 -7.87 -4.88 -15.06
N ILE A 186 -7.87 -3.58 -15.33
CA ILE A 186 -8.04 -2.51 -14.35
C ILE A 186 -9.36 -1.81 -14.64
N ASN A 187 -10.21 -1.78 -13.62
CA ASN A 187 -11.52 -1.15 -13.64
C ASN A 187 -11.52 0.08 -12.72
N ILE A 188 -11.57 1.29 -13.27
CA ILE A 188 -11.66 2.53 -12.49
C ILE A 188 -13.12 2.93 -12.39
N ARG A 189 -13.65 3.04 -11.17
CA ARG A 189 -15.03 3.46 -10.90
C ARG A 189 -15.07 4.39 -9.70
N ILE A 190 -14.71 5.66 -9.92
CA ILE A 190 -14.56 6.65 -8.84
C ILE A 190 -15.69 7.67 -8.91
N LYS A 191 -16.27 8.01 -7.76
CA LYS A 191 -17.22 9.12 -7.62
C LYS A 191 -16.81 10.03 -6.48
N GLU A 192 -16.26 11.19 -6.79
CA GLU A 192 -15.71 12.14 -5.83
C GLU A 192 -16.02 13.57 -6.27
N ASP A 193 -16.47 14.43 -5.34
CA ASP A 193 -16.77 15.85 -5.61
C ASP A 193 -17.71 16.11 -6.81
N GLY A 194 -18.66 15.18 -7.06
CA GLY A 194 -19.60 15.27 -8.18
C GLY A 194 -19.04 14.82 -9.53
N ILE A 195 -17.76 14.45 -9.59
CA ILE A 195 -17.11 13.84 -10.74
C ILE A 195 -17.33 12.32 -10.68
N CYS A 196 -17.64 11.71 -11.82
CA CYS A 196 -17.82 10.27 -11.95
C CYS A 196 -16.93 9.76 -13.07
N ILE A 197 -15.98 8.90 -12.73
CA ILE A 197 -15.00 8.31 -13.65
C ILE A 197 -15.34 6.83 -13.75
N VAL A 198 -15.56 6.37 -14.98
CA VAL A 198 -15.76 4.95 -15.30
C VAL A 198 -14.86 4.64 -16.47
N ASP A 199 -13.83 3.86 -16.24
CA ASP A 199 -12.85 3.47 -17.24
C ASP A 199 -12.40 2.01 -17.05
N GLU A 200 -11.99 1.37 -18.13
CA GLU A 200 -11.56 -0.03 -18.15
C GLU A 200 -10.41 -0.19 -19.15
N PHE A 201 -9.26 -0.66 -18.68
CA PHE A 201 -8.10 -0.93 -19.51
C PHE A 201 -7.28 -2.09 -18.96
N GLU A 202 -6.38 -2.63 -19.79
CA GLU A 202 -5.49 -3.73 -19.42
C GLU A 202 -4.06 -3.21 -19.20
N ILE A 203 -3.39 -3.71 -18.16
CA ILE A 203 -2.03 -3.29 -17.81
C ILE A 203 -1.11 -4.47 -17.57
N ASP A 204 0.13 -4.40 -18.07
CA ASP A 204 1.19 -5.33 -17.69
C ASP A 204 1.89 -4.79 -16.42
N PRO A 205 1.76 -5.44 -15.25
CA PRO A 205 2.37 -4.96 -14.01
C PRO A 205 3.90 -4.99 -14.03
N HIS A 206 4.50 -5.75 -14.95
CA HIS A 206 5.95 -5.85 -15.09
C HIS A 206 6.54 -4.82 -16.06
N HIS A 207 5.70 -4.07 -16.77
CA HIS A 207 6.17 -3.04 -17.69
C HIS A 207 6.61 -1.78 -16.91
N HIS A 208 7.78 -1.22 -17.26
CA HIS A 208 8.39 -0.09 -16.56
C HIS A 208 7.54 1.20 -16.58
N LEU A 209 6.65 1.35 -17.57
CA LEU A 209 5.70 2.48 -17.64
C LEU A 209 4.42 2.25 -16.84
N SER A 210 4.23 1.08 -16.22
CA SER A 210 3.03 0.72 -15.44
C SER A 210 3.06 1.25 -14.01
N ASN A 211 3.62 2.44 -13.81
CA ASN A 211 3.59 3.11 -12.51
C ASN A 211 2.19 3.68 -12.27
N PRO A 212 1.48 3.29 -11.19
CA PRO A 212 0.10 3.73 -10.94
C PRO A 212 -0.06 5.25 -10.85
N ILE A 213 0.94 5.98 -10.33
CA ILE A 213 0.90 7.44 -10.19
C ILE A 213 1.06 8.12 -11.55
N LEU A 214 1.97 7.64 -12.40
CA LEU A 214 2.17 8.19 -13.74
C LEU A 214 0.92 7.99 -14.60
N LEU A 215 0.32 6.80 -14.54
CA LEU A 215 -0.91 6.49 -15.26
C LEU A 215 -2.10 7.31 -14.75
N ALA A 216 -2.27 7.42 -13.43
CA ALA A 216 -3.31 8.26 -12.85
C ALA A 216 -3.16 9.74 -13.24
N THR A 217 -1.93 10.23 -13.30
CA THR A 217 -1.63 11.61 -13.69
C THR A 217 -1.93 11.82 -15.17
N ALA A 218 -1.51 10.90 -16.05
CA ALA A 218 -1.83 10.95 -17.47
C ALA A 218 -3.34 10.92 -17.71
N LEU A 219 -4.05 9.98 -17.08
CA LEU A 219 -5.51 9.86 -17.17
C LEU A 219 -6.22 11.11 -16.67
N ALA A 220 -5.76 11.69 -15.56
CA ALA A 220 -6.31 12.93 -15.04
C ALA A 220 -6.09 14.13 -15.97
N ASN A 221 -4.92 14.22 -16.60
CA ASN A 221 -4.64 15.27 -17.57
C ASN A 221 -5.52 15.12 -18.83
N ASP A 222 -5.64 13.90 -19.35
CA ASP A 222 -6.44 13.60 -20.55
C ASP A 222 -7.93 13.92 -20.33
N LEU A 223 -8.44 13.62 -19.14
CA LEU A 223 -9.83 13.86 -18.77
C LEU A 223 -10.06 15.25 -18.14
N ASN A 224 -9.05 16.11 -18.08
CA ASN A 224 -9.08 17.43 -17.42
C ASN A 224 -9.64 17.38 -15.99
N LEU A 225 -9.19 16.40 -15.20
CA LEU A 225 -9.65 16.15 -13.84
C LEU A 225 -8.90 17.01 -12.81
N PRO A 226 -9.54 17.37 -11.68
CA PRO A 226 -8.86 18.05 -10.59
C PRO A 226 -7.71 17.19 -10.01
N PRO A 227 -6.56 17.81 -9.62
CA PRO A 227 -5.41 17.08 -9.08
C PRO A 227 -5.71 16.20 -7.86
N LYS A 228 -6.75 16.55 -7.09
CA LYS A 228 -7.18 15.81 -5.91
C LYS A 228 -7.59 14.36 -6.22
N ILE A 229 -8.11 14.12 -7.43
CA ILE A 229 -8.62 12.80 -7.86
C ILE A 229 -7.50 11.85 -8.28
N ILE A 230 -6.30 12.38 -8.60
CA ILE A 230 -5.15 11.58 -9.06
C ILE A 230 -4.81 10.48 -8.04
N ASN A 231 -4.83 10.80 -6.74
CA ASN A 231 -4.54 9.82 -5.70
C ASN A 231 -5.58 8.71 -5.65
N SER A 232 -6.87 9.04 -5.76
CA SER A 232 -7.95 8.07 -5.79
C SER A 232 -7.79 7.10 -6.98
N ILE A 233 -7.44 7.61 -8.16
CA ILE A 233 -7.14 6.80 -9.35
C ILE A 233 -5.91 5.91 -9.11
N ALA A 234 -4.81 6.48 -8.63
CA ALA A 234 -3.56 5.75 -8.43
C ALA A 234 -3.71 4.61 -7.41
N ILE A 235 -4.46 4.83 -6.32
CA ILE A 235 -4.77 3.81 -5.33
C ILE A 235 -5.58 2.68 -5.96
N THR A 236 -6.64 2.99 -6.70
CA THR A 236 -7.48 1.98 -7.38
C THR A 236 -6.69 1.14 -8.39
N ILE A 237 -5.76 1.75 -9.14
CA ILE A 237 -4.85 1.04 -10.05
C ILE A 237 -3.92 0.11 -9.25
N ALA A 238 -3.26 0.63 -8.22
CA ALA A 238 -2.30 -0.12 -7.41
C ALA A 238 -2.96 -1.31 -6.69
N GLU A 239 -4.16 -1.13 -6.13
CA GLU A 239 -4.92 -2.19 -5.47
C GLU A 239 -5.22 -3.35 -6.43
N GLN A 240 -5.73 -3.06 -7.63
CA GLN A 240 -6.05 -4.08 -8.64
C GLN A 240 -4.80 -4.75 -9.21
N MET A 241 -3.70 -4.01 -9.38
CA MET A 241 -2.42 -4.60 -9.78
C MET A 241 -1.85 -5.56 -8.73
N CYS A 242 -2.17 -5.35 -7.45
CA CYS A 242 -1.87 -6.28 -6.35
C CYS A 242 -2.88 -7.43 -6.22
N GLY A 243 -3.88 -7.51 -7.11
CA GLY A 243 -4.92 -8.54 -7.08
C GLY A 243 -6.00 -8.32 -6.03
N LEU A 244 -6.13 -7.11 -5.48
CA LEU A 244 -7.24 -6.77 -4.59
C LEU A 244 -8.50 -6.55 -5.42
N ASP A 245 -9.58 -7.22 -5.00
CA ASP A 245 -10.91 -6.96 -5.54
C ASP A 245 -11.39 -5.61 -4.99
N VAL A 246 -11.44 -4.59 -5.84
CA VAL A 246 -11.93 -3.27 -5.47
C VAL A 246 -13.46 -3.31 -5.57
N PRO A 247 -14.18 -3.36 -4.44
CA PRO A 247 -15.62 -3.56 -4.47
C PRO A 247 -16.30 -2.41 -5.19
N TRP A 248 -17.10 -2.78 -6.19
CA TRP A 248 -18.02 -2.00 -7.03
C TRP A 248 -19.07 -1.17 -6.29
N ASN A 249 -18.95 -1.01 -4.97
CA ASN A 249 -19.95 -0.37 -4.11
C ASN A 249 -19.91 1.16 -4.28
N ILE A 250 -20.35 1.63 -5.45
CA ILE A 250 -20.90 2.98 -5.61
C ILE A 250 -22.27 2.99 -4.94
N THR A 251 -22.27 2.83 -3.61
CA THR A 251 -23.46 2.83 -2.75
C THR A 251 -23.99 4.27 -2.73
N GLY A 252 -24.75 4.64 -3.76
CA GLY A 252 -25.20 6.03 -4.00
C GLY A 252 -25.34 6.44 -5.47
N LEU A 253 -24.93 5.63 -6.45
CA LEU A 253 -25.26 5.86 -7.86
C LEU A 253 -26.66 5.31 -8.18
N LYS A 254 -27.71 5.95 -7.64
CA LYS A 254 -28.97 5.94 -8.39
C LYS A 254 -28.70 6.79 -9.63
N VAL A 255 -28.25 6.16 -10.72
CA VAL A 255 -28.29 6.80 -12.04
C VAL A 255 -29.75 7.10 -12.27
N GLY A 256 -30.13 8.35 -12.02
CA GLY A 256 -31.44 8.89 -12.32
C GLY A 256 -31.59 8.97 -13.83
N VAL A 257 -31.67 7.82 -14.50
CA VAL A 257 -32.39 7.74 -15.76
C VAL A 257 -33.80 8.14 -15.40
N LYS A 258 -34.15 9.40 -15.69
CA LYS A 258 -35.55 9.82 -15.73
C LYS A 258 -36.22 8.99 -16.81
N LYS A 259 -36.63 7.77 -16.46
CA LYS A 259 -37.60 7.02 -17.25
C LYS A 259 -38.87 7.83 -17.18
N ASN A 260 -39.27 8.39 -18.31
CA ASN A 260 -40.62 8.88 -18.52
C ASN A 260 -41.57 7.82 -18.00
N GLU A 261 -42.34 8.18 -16.98
CA GLU A 261 -43.40 7.36 -16.42
C GLU A 261 -44.50 7.28 -17.48
N ASN A 262 -44.43 6.25 -18.31
CA ASN A 262 -45.60 5.63 -18.87
C ASN A 262 -45.26 4.18 -19.23
N ALA A 263 -46.13 3.29 -18.72
CA ALA A 263 -46.25 1.88 -19.03
C ALA A 263 -45.59 0.85 -18.09
N THR A 264 -46.51 0.07 -17.51
CA THR A 264 -46.48 -1.37 -17.18
C THR A 264 -45.87 -1.84 -15.87
N LYS A 265 -46.81 -2.30 -15.03
CA LYS A 265 -46.67 -3.12 -13.82
C LYS A 265 -45.70 -4.28 -14.07
N ASN A 266 -44.61 -4.33 -13.32
CA ASN A 266 -43.78 -5.53 -13.21
C ASN A 266 -43.67 -5.99 -11.75
N THR A 267 -43.91 -7.27 -11.61
CA THR A 267 -43.91 -8.13 -10.42
C THR A 267 -42.56 -8.12 -9.71
N PRO A 268 -42.50 -8.16 -8.36
CA PRO A 268 -41.24 -8.18 -7.63
C PRO A 268 -40.45 -9.45 -7.91
N MET A 269 -39.16 -9.28 -8.23
CA MET A 269 -38.20 -10.35 -8.41
C MET A 269 -37.97 -11.07 -7.08
N THR A 270 -38.21 -12.38 -7.04
CA THR A 270 -38.06 -13.19 -5.83
C THR A 270 -36.59 -13.38 -5.48
N ALA A 271 -36.30 -13.50 -4.17
CA ALA A 271 -34.95 -13.72 -3.63
C ALA A 271 -34.20 -14.89 -4.27
N ALA A 272 -34.91 -15.87 -4.83
CA ALA A 272 -34.35 -16.99 -5.57
C ALA A 272 -33.62 -16.58 -6.87
N ALA A 273 -34.08 -15.54 -7.57
CA ALA A 273 -33.42 -15.04 -8.79
C ALA A 273 -32.13 -14.27 -8.48
N LEU A 274 -32.07 -13.58 -7.33
CA LEU A 274 -30.84 -12.93 -6.84
C LEU A 274 -29.79 -13.97 -6.46
N GLN A 275 -30.21 -15.06 -5.80
CA GLN A 275 -29.32 -16.16 -5.42
C GLN A 275 -28.79 -16.94 -6.63
N ALA A 276 -29.58 -17.05 -7.70
CA ALA A 276 -29.15 -17.70 -8.95
C ALA A 276 -28.09 -16.87 -9.71
N ALA A 277 -28.17 -15.54 -9.66
CA ALA A 277 -27.16 -14.66 -10.27
C ALA A 277 -25.81 -14.73 -9.55
N ILE A 278 -25.82 -14.82 -8.21
CA ILE A 278 -24.60 -14.96 -7.38
C ILE A 278 -23.89 -16.29 -7.64
N ASN A 279 -24.63 -17.35 -7.98
CA ASN A 279 -24.06 -18.68 -8.25
C ASN A 279 -23.53 -18.85 -9.68
N SER A 280 -23.66 -17.84 -10.55
CA SER A 280 -23.29 -17.90 -11.97
C SER A 280 -21.94 -17.23 -12.32
N THR A 281 -21.28 -16.58 -11.34
CA THR A 281 -19.90 -16.11 -11.50
C THR A 281 -18.94 -17.29 -11.35
N ASN A 282 -18.54 -17.86 -12.49
CA ASN A 282 -17.39 -18.77 -12.58
C ASN A 282 -16.11 -18.01 -12.25
N ILE A 283 -15.76 -17.93 -10.96
CA ILE A 283 -14.44 -17.49 -10.52
C ILE A 283 -13.49 -18.69 -10.74
N PRO A 284 -12.44 -18.57 -11.57
CA PRO A 284 -11.46 -19.62 -11.72
C PRO A 284 -10.78 -19.88 -10.37
N LYS A 285 -11.08 -21.04 -9.78
CA LYS A 285 -10.41 -21.53 -8.58
C LYS A 285 -8.96 -21.84 -8.92
N GLY A 286 -8.04 -20.94 -8.59
CA GLY A 286 -6.61 -21.20 -8.76
C GLY A 286 -5.66 -20.02 -8.79
N LEU A 287 -6.10 -18.77 -8.64
CA LEU A 287 -5.17 -17.64 -8.60
C LEU A 287 -4.43 -17.62 -7.25
N GLN A 288 -3.23 -18.18 -7.21
CA GLN A 288 -2.31 -17.98 -6.10
C GLN A 288 -1.80 -16.54 -6.16
N VAL A 289 -2.16 -15.73 -5.17
CA VAL A 289 -1.59 -14.39 -4.99
C VAL A 289 -0.10 -14.56 -4.68
N LYS A 290 0.77 -14.27 -5.66
CA LYS A 290 2.21 -14.13 -5.40
C LYS A 290 2.43 -12.71 -4.92
N ASN A 291 2.82 -12.55 -3.65
CA ASN A 291 3.20 -11.26 -3.04
C ASN A 291 4.58 -10.78 -3.56
N GLU A 292 4.76 -10.72 -4.87
CA GLU A 292 5.99 -10.19 -5.47
C GLU A 292 5.71 -8.78 -5.98
N ILE A 293 6.34 -7.78 -5.35
CA ILE A 293 6.33 -6.40 -5.85
C ILE A 293 6.98 -6.41 -7.25
N PRO A 294 6.28 -5.99 -8.32
CA PRO A 294 6.83 -6.00 -9.67
C PRO A 294 8.14 -5.21 -9.75
N SER A 295 9.12 -5.72 -10.48
CA SER A 295 10.44 -5.07 -10.63
C SER A 295 10.35 -3.65 -11.18
N ALA A 296 9.31 -3.35 -11.96
CA ALA A 296 9.00 -2.03 -12.51
C ALA A 296 8.60 -1.00 -11.45
N TRP A 297 8.20 -1.41 -10.26
CA TRP A 297 7.77 -0.53 -9.16
C TRP A 297 8.88 -0.18 -8.18
N LYS A 298 10.09 -0.72 -8.42
CA LYS A 298 11.25 -0.36 -7.62
C LYS A 298 11.68 1.03 -8.04
N VAL A 299 11.54 1.98 -7.11
CA VAL A 299 12.11 3.32 -7.24
C VAL A 299 13.58 3.16 -7.58
N THR A 300 14.00 3.75 -8.70
CA THR A 300 15.41 3.73 -9.08
C THR A 300 16.22 4.64 -8.16
N ASP A 301 17.51 4.36 -7.95
CA ASP A 301 18.36 5.17 -7.07
C ASP A 301 18.32 6.67 -7.45
N LYS A 302 18.17 6.98 -8.74
CA LYS A 302 17.97 8.35 -9.24
C LYS A 302 16.64 8.97 -8.82
N GLU A 303 15.54 8.22 -8.91
CA GLU A 303 14.22 8.70 -8.48
C GLU A 303 14.15 8.88 -6.96
N GLU A 304 14.82 8.01 -6.21
CA GLU A 304 14.95 8.12 -4.75
C GLU A 304 15.76 9.36 -4.37
N GLU A 305 16.88 9.62 -5.06
CA GLU A 305 17.69 10.83 -4.85
C GLU A 305 16.89 12.10 -5.15
N VAL A 306 16.12 12.13 -6.24
CA VAL A 306 15.24 13.25 -6.60
C VAL A 306 14.12 13.43 -5.57
N ALA A 307 13.49 12.34 -5.12
CA ALA A 307 12.44 12.38 -4.11
C ALA A 307 12.98 12.92 -2.77
N MET A 308 14.16 12.46 -2.34
CA MET A 308 14.84 12.93 -1.14
C MET A 308 15.24 14.40 -1.24
N ALA A 309 15.78 14.84 -2.39
CA ALA A 309 16.14 16.24 -2.62
C ALA A 309 14.93 17.18 -2.54
N ASN A 310 13.75 16.74 -2.99
CA ASN A 310 12.52 17.51 -2.91
C ASN A 310 11.90 17.50 -1.51
N TYR A 311 11.91 16.35 -0.81
CA TYR A 311 11.41 16.26 0.57
C TYR A 311 12.25 17.07 1.57
N VAL A 312 13.58 17.06 1.44
CA VAL A 312 14.49 17.83 2.31
C VAL A 312 14.30 19.34 2.14
N LYS A 313 13.88 19.81 0.96
CA LYS A 313 13.55 21.23 0.73
C LYS A 313 12.25 21.66 1.41
N ILE A 314 11.28 20.75 1.55
CA ILE A 314 9.99 21.04 2.19
C ILE A 314 10.08 20.91 3.71
N ALA A 315 10.96 20.04 4.22
CA ALA A 315 11.08 19.71 5.64
C ALA A 315 11.99 20.66 6.47
N LYS A 316 12.47 21.78 5.91
CA LYS A 316 13.12 22.84 6.70
C LYS A 316 12.14 24.01 6.93
N PRO A 317 11.23 23.94 7.92
CA PRO A 317 10.67 25.17 8.45
C PRO A 317 11.80 25.97 9.11
N ASP A 318 11.86 27.27 8.83
CA ASP A 318 12.79 28.21 9.46
C ASP A 318 12.56 28.22 10.98
N TYR A 319 13.31 27.38 11.70
CA TYR A 319 13.33 27.38 13.16
C TYR A 319 14.03 28.62 13.75
N GLN A 320 14.55 29.54 12.92
CA GLN A 320 15.24 30.74 13.37
C GLN A 320 14.33 31.93 13.74
N THR A 321 13.02 31.88 13.48
CA THR A 321 12.10 32.99 13.77
C THR A 321 11.22 32.81 15.02
N MET A 322 11.37 31.73 15.79
CA MET A 322 10.57 31.49 17.01
C MET A 322 11.29 31.74 18.35
N CYS A 323 12.48 32.34 18.32
CA CYS A 323 13.19 32.80 19.52
C CYS A 323 13.54 34.30 19.42
N GLN A 324 12.51 35.16 19.37
CA GLN A 324 12.59 36.59 19.73
C GLN A 324 11.37 36.98 20.55
#